data_AF-A0A545ADS0-F1
#
_entry.id   AF-A0A545ADS0-F1
#
_cell.length_a   1.000
_cell.length_b   1.000
_cell.length_c   1.000
_cell.angle_alpha   90.00
_cell.angle_beta   90.00
_cell.angle_gamma   90.00
#
_symmetry.space_group_name_H-M   'P 1'
#
loop_
_entity.id
_entity.type
_entity.pdbx_description
1 polymer ?
#
loop_
_entity_poly.entity_id
_entity_poly.type
_entity_poly.pdbx_seq_one_letter_code
_entity_poly.pdbx_strand_id
1 'polypeptide(L)'
;MMVLRCLYLRAGAKLNTQNAAVVIRRLCQSATVDELHTLLSRNLIAAALPDAVSAWTEVHIAGHASELRTVAEETLLSGLDRLADSLTREDVNRFSFGPPEPFGVTCYSTGGLSIGEPPTISYSDWDLILGDDVYPATWAEQIAAASGILTLDGNGPVMAICMLRVRE
;
A
#
# COMPACT_ATOMS: atom_id res chain seq x y z
N MET A 1 22.51 -2.11 -7.50
CA MET A 1 21.89 -1.55 -6.27
C MET A 1 20.66 -2.40 -5.99
N MET A 2 20.54 -2.93 -4.77
CA MET A 2 19.38 -3.74 -4.39
C MET A 2 18.41 -2.85 -3.62
N VAL A 3 17.17 -2.73 -4.09
CA VAL A 3 16.13 -1.94 -3.40
C VAL A 3 15.23 -2.89 -2.63
N LEU A 4 15.18 -2.74 -1.32
CA LEU A 4 14.30 -3.49 -0.44
C LEU A 4 13.15 -2.59 0.01
N ARG A 5 11.96 -3.16 0.13
CA ARG A 5 10.84 -2.49 0.80
C ARG A 5 10.73 -3.03 2.21
N CYS A 6 10.56 -2.13 3.17
CA CYS A 6 10.36 -2.47 4.56
C CYS A 6 9.03 -1.91 5.05
N LEU A 7 8.29 -2.71 5.80
CA LEU A 7 7.13 -2.26 6.57
C LEU A 7 7.27 -2.70 8.03
N TYR A 8 6.63 -1.94 8.90
CA TYR A 8 6.76 -2.11 10.34
C TYR A 8 5.38 -2.22 10.98
N LEU A 9 5.21 -3.23 11.82
CA LEU A 9 4.01 -3.41 12.65
C LEU A 9 4.43 -3.48 14.12
N ARG A 10 3.50 -3.21 15.02
CA ARG A 10 3.70 -3.57 16.43
C ARG A 10 3.94 -5.07 16.53
N ALA A 11 4.84 -5.50 17.40
CA ALA A 11 5.15 -6.91 17.56
C ALA A 11 3.90 -7.71 17.95
N GLY A 12 3.69 -8.83 17.27
CA GLY A 12 2.48 -9.67 17.44
C GLY A 12 1.22 -9.13 16.78
N ALA A 13 1.22 -7.89 16.27
CA ALA A 13 0.09 -7.35 15.52
C ALA A 13 0.02 -7.95 14.11
N LYS A 14 -1.20 -7.96 13.57
CA LYS A 14 -1.48 -8.23 12.16
C LYS A 14 -1.90 -6.92 11.49
N LEU A 15 -1.85 -6.88 10.15
CA LEU A 15 -2.48 -5.80 9.41
C LEU A 15 -3.97 -5.70 9.76
N ASN A 16 -4.43 -4.48 10.00
CA ASN A 16 -5.85 -4.20 10.22
C ASN A 16 -6.56 -4.03 8.87
N THR A 17 -6.79 -5.16 8.19
CA THR A 17 -7.45 -5.18 6.87
C THR A 17 -8.88 -4.65 6.94
N GLN A 18 -9.58 -4.83 8.06
CA GLN A 18 -10.93 -4.31 8.23
C GLN A 18 -10.96 -2.77 8.19
N ASN A 19 -10.08 -2.11 8.94
CA ASN A 19 -10.03 -0.65 8.97
C ASN A 19 -9.47 -0.07 7.66
N ALA A 20 -8.45 -0.71 7.08
CA ALA A 20 -7.93 -0.34 5.77
C ALA A 20 -9.00 -0.43 4.68
N ALA A 21 -9.81 -1.50 4.68
CA ALA A 21 -10.93 -1.64 3.74
C ALA A 21 -11.96 -0.52 3.90
N VAL A 22 -12.29 -0.09 5.13
CA VAL A 22 -13.18 1.05 5.34
C VAL A 22 -12.62 2.34 4.71
N VAL A 23 -11.32 2.59 4.88
CA VAL A 23 -10.65 3.75 4.27
C VAL A 23 -10.63 3.65 2.75
N ILE A 24 -10.31 2.49 2.18
CA ILE A 24 -10.35 2.25 0.72
C ILE A 24 -11.74 2.58 0.16
N ARG A 25 -12.80 2.03 0.75
CA ARG A 25 -14.18 2.29 0.30
C ARG A 25 -14.50 3.77 0.32
N ARG A 26 -14.15 4.46 1.41
CA ARG A 26 -14.35 5.92 1.52
C ARG A 26 -13.62 6.68 0.41
N LEU A 27 -12.32 6.41 0.22
CA LEU A 27 -11.48 7.07 -0.78
C LEU A 27 -12.06 6.86 -2.19
N CYS A 28 -12.40 5.62 -2.54
CA CYS A 28 -12.99 5.29 -3.83
C CYS A 28 -14.35 5.97 -4.03
N GLN A 29 -15.24 5.94 -3.04
CA GLN A 29 -16.57 6.56 -3.15
C GLN A 29 -16.50 8.09 -3.31
N SER A 30 -15.52 8.75 -2.69
CA SER A 30 -15.32 10.19 -2.80
C SER A 30 -14.35 10.62 -3.90
N ALA A 31 -13.80 9.67 -4.68
CA ALA A 31 -12.74 9.97 -5.64
C ALA A 31 -13.19 11.01 -6.68
N THR A 32 -12.40 12.07 -6.83
CA THR A 32 -12.57 13.10 -7.84
C THR A 32 -12.20 12.60 -9.24
N VAL A 33 -12.58 13.35 -10.27
CA VAL A 33 -12.20 13.04 -11.66
C VAL A 33 -10.67 12.98 -11.82
N ASP A 34 -9.94 13.87 -11.16
CA ASP A 34 -8.48 13.92 -11.21
C ASP A 34 -7.82 12.71 -10.54
N GLU A 35 -8.37 12.25 -9.41
CA GLU A 35 -7.91 11.04 -8.74
C GLU A 35 -8.20 9.79 -9.59
N LEU A 36 -9.39 9.71 -10.19
CA LEU A 36 -9.74 8.63 -11.12
C LEU A 36 -8.86 8.64 -12.37
N HIS A 37 -8.55 9.81 -12.93
CA HIS A 37 -7.59 9.96 -14.02
C HIS A 37 -6.20 9.48 -13.60
N THR A 38 -5.76 9.81 -12.39
CA THR A 38 -4.48 9.34 -11.84
C THR A 38 -4.44 7.81 -11.82
N LEU A 39 -5.47 7.16 -11.27
CA LEU A 39 -5.55 5.69 -11.20
C LEU A 39 -5.51 5.04 -12.60
N LEU A 40 -6.24 5.60 -13.58
CA LEU A 40 -6.19 5.14 -14.97
C LEU A 40 -4.81 5.35 -15.59
N SER A 41 -4.21 6.53 -15.40
CA SER A 41 -2.92 6.88 -16.00
C SER A 41 -1.75 6.01 -15.55
N ARG A 42 -1.90 5.44 -14.36
CA ARG A 42 -0.93 4.53 -13.75
C ARG A 42 -1.26 3.06 -13.97
N ASN A 43 -2.30 2.75 -14.75
CA ASN A 43 -2.82 1.40 -14.97
C ASN A 43 -3.17 0.67 -13.66
N LEU A 44 -3.56 1.42 -12.63
CA LEU A 44 -3.96 0.86 -11.34
C LEU A 44 -5.39 0.31 -11.39
N ILE A 45 -6.21 0.81 -12.30
CA ILE A 45 -7.55 0.30 -12.57
C ILE A 45 -7.70 0.07 -14.06
N ALA A 46 -8.32 -1.04 -14.44
CA ALA A 46 -8.66 -1.35 -15.82
C ALA A 46 -10.10 -0.93 -16.09
N ALA A 47 -10.33 -0.12 -17.11
CA ALA A 47 -11.68 0.28 -17.47
C ALA A 47 -12.12 -0.43 -18.76
N ALA A 48 -13.42 -0.73 -18.86
CA ALA A 48 -13.96 -1.48 -19.99
C ALA A 48 -13.85 -0.74 -21.33
N LEU A 49 -13.86 0.60 -21.30
CA LEU A 49 -13.73 1.49 -22.45
C LEU A 49 -13.33 2.90 -21.99
N PRO A 50 -12.47 3.65 -22.70
CA PRO A 50 -11.67 3.26 -23.87
C PRO A 50 -10.36 2.51 -23.58
N ASP A 51 -9.92 1.72 -24.57
CA ASP A 51 -8.76 0.80 -24.53
C ASP A 51 -7.39 1.46 -24.30
N ALA A 52 -7.28 2.77 -24.51
CA ALA A 52 -6.06 3.54 -24.27
C ALA A 52 -6.32 4.64 -23.25
N VAL A 53 -5.47 4.72 -22.24
CA VAL A 53 -5.47 5.79 -21.22
C VAL A 53 -5.52 7.18 -21.87
N SER A 54 -4.78 7.39 -22.96
CA SER A 54 -4.74 8.67 -23.69
C SER A 54 -6.05 9.07 -24.37
N ALA A 55 -7.03 8.16 -24.46
CA ALA A 55 -8.37 8.44 -24.98
C ALA A 55 -9.38 8.84 -23.89
N TRP A 56 -8.98 8.76 -22.61
CA TRP A 56 -9.80 9.23 -21.49
C TRP A 56 -9.71 10.75 -21.37
N THR A 57 -10.74 11.43 -21.89
CA THR A 57 -10.94 12.85 -21.61
C THR A 57 -11.60 13.01 -20.25
N GLU A 58 -11.49 14.20 -19.63
CA GLU A 58 -12.20 14.51 -18.38
C GLU A 58 -13.71 14.25 -18.48
N VAL A 59 -14.31 14.52 -19.63
CA VAL A 59 -15.75 14.26 -19.89
C VAL A 59 -16.04 12.75 -19.87
N HIS A 60 -15.18 11.93 -20.46
CA HIS A 60 -15.32 10.47 -20.41
C HIS A 60 -15.22 9.95 -18.97
N ILE A 61 -14.24 10.43 -18.21
CA ILE A 61 -14.04 10.02 -16.81
C ILE A 61 -15.22 10.46 -15.94
N ALA A 62 -15.67 11.70 -16.08
CA ALA A 62 -16.83 12.21 -15.35
C ALA A 62 -18.10 11.40 -15.66
N GLY A 63 -18.31 11.04 -16.93
CA GLY A 63 -19.44 10.21 -17.37
C GLY A 63 -19.43 8.78 -16.81
N HIS A 64 -18.25 8.21 -16.56
CA HIS A 64 -18.08 6.86 -16.02
C HIS A 64 -17.60 6.84 -14.56
N ALA A 65 -17.66 7.98 -13.85
CA ALA A 65 -17.06 8.11 -12.53
C ALA A 65 -17.60 7.07 -11.55
N SER A 66 -18.90 6.77 -11.58
CA SER A 66 -19.48 5.75 -10.70
C SER A 66 -18.90 4.35 -10.95
N GLU A 67 -18.71 3.97 -12.21
CA GLU A 67 -18.15 2.67 -12.58
C GLU A 67 -16.67 2.59 -12.21
N LEU A 68 -15.91 3.64 -12.54
CA LEU A 68 -14.48 3.74 -12.23
C LEU A 68 -14.22 3.68 -10.72
N ARG A 69 -15.08 4.30 -9.89
CA ARG A 69 -15.00 4.21 -8.43
C ARG A 69 -15.22 2.79 -7.92
N THR A 70 -16.18 2.07 -8.49
CA THR A 70 -16.43 0.66 -8.14
C THR A 70 -15.24 -0.22 -8.51
N VAL A 71 -14.71 -0.07 -9.73
CA VAL A 71 -13.53 -0.82 -10.17
C VAL A 71 -12.30 -0.49 -9.31
N ALA A 72 -12.12 0.78 -8.94
CA ALA A 72 -11.07 1.19 -8.02
C ALA A 72 -11.23 0.51 -6.66
N GLU A 73 -12.44 0.52 -6.08
CA GLU A 73 -12.71 -0.14 -4.81
C GLU A 73 -12.35 -1.63 -4.87
N GLU A 74 -12.84 -2.35 -5.88
CA GLU A 74 -12.55 -3.78 -6.06
C GLU A 74 -11.05 -4.05 -6.22
N THR A 75 -10.36 -3.23 -7.02
CA THR A 75 -8.93 -3.40 -7.28
C THR A 75 -8.08 -3.14 -6.05
N LEU A 76 -8.38 -2.08 -5.29
CA LEU A 76 -7.65 -1.74 -4.07
C LEU A 76 -7.95 -2.74 -2.94
N LEU A 77 -9.19 -3.23 -2.81
CA LEU A 77 -9.53 -4.27 -1.84
C LEU A 77 -8.81 -5.59 -2.18
N SER A 78 -8.77 -5.98 -3.45
CA SER A 78 -7.98 -7.14 -3.88
C SER A 78 -6.48 -6.93 -3.62
N GLY A 79 -5.96 -5.72 -3.83
CA GLY A 79 -4.60 -5.34 -3.48
C GLY A 79 -4.31 -5.47 -1.97
N LEU A 80 -5.27 -5.10 -1.12
CA LEU A 80 -5.15 -5.21 0.33
C LEU A 80 -5.06 -6.67 0.77
N ASP A 81 -5.87 -7.55 0.16
CA ASP A 81 -5.80 -8.99 0.43
C ASP A 81 -4.45 -9.56 0.01
N ARG A 82 -3.96 -9.20 -1.18
CA ARG A 82 -2.63 -9.62 -1.65
C ARG A 82 -1.50 -9.10 -0.75
N LEU A 83 -1.57 -7.85 -0.29
CA LEU A 83 -0.64 -7.29 0.68
C LEU A 83 -0.66 -8.11 1.97
N ALA A 84 -1.83 -8.43 2.50
CA ALA A 84 -1.95 -9.23 3.72
C ALA A 84 -1.34 -10.63 3.58
N ASP A 85 -1.61 -11.30 2.46
CA ASP A 85 -1.06 -12.63 2.15
C ASP A 85 0.46 -12.58 1.96
N SER A 86 0.97 -11.51 1.34
CA SER A 86 2.40 -11.35 1.05
C SER A 86 3.28 -11.41 2.30
N LEU A 87 2.78 -10.96 3.47
CA LEU A 87 3.54 -10.98 4.72
C LEU A 87 3.97 -12.37 5.19
N THR A 88 3.37 -13.42 4.63
CA THR A 88 3.64 -14.82 4.96
C THR A 88 4.37 -15.58 3.87
N ARG A 89 4.71 -14.93 2.75
CA ARG A 89 5.37 -15.57 1.62
C ARG A 89 6.86 -15.77 1.88
N GLU A 90 7.42 -16.74 1.15
CA GLU A 90 8.82 -17.16 1.28
C GLU A 90 9.81 -16.04 0.94
N ASP A 91 9.42 -15.11 0.07
CA ASP A 91 10.23 -13.96 -0.33
C ASP A 91 10.12 -12.78 0.65
N VAL A 92 9.50 -12.94 1.82
CA VAL A 92 9.42 -11.93 2.87
C VAL A 92 10.16 -12.38 4.13
N ASN A 93 11.19 -11.60 4.49
CA ASN A 93 11.92 -11.79 5.73
C ASN A 93 11.23 -11.05 6.87
N ARG A 94 11.18 -11.69 8.04
CA ARG A 94 10.55 -11.14 9.24
C ARG A 94 11.57 -11.03 10.38
N PHE A 95 11.69 -9.83 10.95
CA PHE A 95 12.56 -9.56 12.09
C PHE A 95 11.77 -8.91 13.21
N SER A 96 11.85 -9.46 14.42
CA SER A 96 11.17 -8.91 15.60
C SER A 96 12.19 -8.29 16.56
N PHE A 97 11.92 -7.07 17.01
CA PHE A 97 12.74 -6.33 17.94
C PHE A 97 11.95 -6.02 19.21
N GLY A 98 12.55 -6.27 20.38
CA GLY A 98 11.93 -6.03 21.68
C GLY A 98 10.82 -7.04 22.05
N PRO A 99 10.27 -6.95 23.27
CA PRO A 99 9.16 -7.80 23.72
C PRO A 99 7.85 -7.44 22.98
N PRO A 100 6.93 -8.41 22.77
CA PRO A 100 5.70 -8.21 21.99
C PRO A 100 4.85 -7.01 22.42
N GLU A 101 4.83 -6.71 23.72
CA GLU A 101 4.16 -5.54 24.26
C GLU A 101 5.02 -4.79 25.29
N PRO A 102 4.83 -3.46 25.43
CA PRO A 102 3.99 -2.59 24.61
C PRO A 102 4.75 -1.91 23.44
N PHE A 103 6.06 -2.17 23.30
CA PHE A 103 6.95 -1.42 22.41
C PHE A 103 7.65 -2.25 21.33
N GLY A 104 7.42 -3.56 21.28
CA GLY A 104 8.05 -4.39 20.27
C GLY A 104 7.61 -4.00 18.86
N VAL A 105 8.51 -4.21 17.89
CA VAL A 105 8.28 -3.96 16.47
C VAL A 105 8.60 -5.22 15.69
N THR A 106 7.76 -5.56 14.72
CA THR A 106 8.07 -6.54 13.68
C THR A 106 8.31 -5.80 12.38
N CYS A 107 9.51 -5.93 11.84
CA CYS A 107 9.89 -5.49 10.51
C CYS A 107 9.65 -6.64 9.52
N TYR A 108 9.04 -6.34 8.39
CA TYR A 108 8.95 -7.21 7.24
C TYR A 108 9.77 -6.57 6.13
N SER A 109 10.59 -7.36 5.44
CA SER A 109 11.38 -6.92 4.28
C SER A 109 11.15 -7.86 3.12
N THR A 110 10.81 -7.32 1.96
CA THR A 110 10.73 -8.11 0.72
C THR A 110 12.11 -8.59 0.27
N GLY A 111 12.16 -9.60 -0.59
CA GLY A 111 13.32 -9.92 -1.42
C GLY A 111 13.60 -8.73 -2.34
N GLY A 112 14.85 -8.27 -2.35
CA GLY A 112 15.20 -7.02 -2.98
C GLY A 112 15.07 -7.05 -4.50
N LEU A 113 14.79 -5.90 -5.09
CA LEU A 113 14.95 -5.64 -6.52
C LEU A 113 16.43 -5.47 -6.83
N SER A 114 17.06 -6.44 -7.47
CA SER A 114 18.35 -6.23 -8.14
C SER A 114 18.13 -5.51 -9.47
N ILE A 115 19.10 -4.67 -9.89
CA ILE A 115 19.06 -4.01 -11.20
C ILE A 115 18.99 -5.07 -12.30
N GLY A 116 17.95 -5.01 -13.13
CA GLY A 116 17.73 -5.92 -14.26
C GLY A 116 16.89 -7.16 -13.93
N GLU A 117 16.52 -7.35 -12.67
CA GLU A 117 15.58 -8.41 -12.26
C GLU A 117 14.17 -7.84 -12.09
N PRO A 118 13.13 -8.62 -12.46
CA PRO A 118 11.75 -8.21 -12.17
C PRO A 118 11.50 -8.17 -10.66
N PRO A 119 10.57 -7.33 -10.18
CA PRO A 119 10.17 -7.33 -8.78
C PRO A 119 9.64 -8.70 -8.37
N THR A 120 9.93 -9.10 -7.13
CA THR A 120 9.26 -10.26 -6.55
C THR A 120 7.77 -9.97 -6.40
N ILE A 121 6.95 -11.02 -6.29
CA ILE A 121 5.50 -10.86 -6.19
C ILE A 121 5.15 -10.03 -4.94
N SER A 122 5.83 -10.27 -3.80
CA SER A 122 5.61 -9.50 -2.58
C SER A 122 6.09 -8.06 -2.69
N TYR A 123 7.13 -7.79 -3.50
CA TYR A 123 7.53 -6.41 -3.78
C TYR A 123 6.38 -5.61 -4.39
N SER A 124 5.74 -6.13 -5.44
CA SER A 124 4.64 -5.46 -6.14
C SER A 124 3.37 -5.37 -5.28
N ASP A 125 3.07 -6.38 -4.45
CA ASP A 125 1.89 -6.35 -3.59
C ASP A 125 1.96 -5.25 -2.51
N TRP A 126 3.14 -4.68 -2.25
CA TRP A 126 3.32 -3.58 -1.31
C TRP A 126 3.14 -2.20 -1.94
N ASP A 127 2.94 -2.11 -3.26
CA ASP A 127 2.68 -0.83 -3.95
C ASP A 127 1.47 -0.10 -3.36
N LEU A 128 0.45 -0.82 -2.88
CA LEU A 128 -0.76 -0.23 -2.28
C LEU A 128 -0.46 0.79 -1.16
N ILE A 129 0.62 0.59 -0.42
CA ILE A 129 0.99 1.38 0.76
C ILE A 129 2.35 2.08 0.63
N LEU A 130 3.18 1.67 -0.33
CA LEU A 130 4.53 2.22 -0.56
C LEU A 130 4.71 2.85 -1.95
N GLY A 131 3.70 2.80 -2.82
CA GLY A 131 3.68 3.45 -4.13
C GLY A 131 3.16 4.88 -4.06
N ASP A 132 3.81 5.72 -3.26
CA ASP A 132 3.41 7.12 -3.02
C ASP A 132 3.38 7.99 -4.31
N ASP A 133 4.13 7.59 -5.33
CA ASP A 133 4.17 8.24 -6.65
C ASP A 133 3.15 7.67 -7.67
N VAL A 134 2.49 6.56 -7.31
CA VAL A 134 1.55 5.84 -8.18
C VAL A 134 0.09 6.13 -7.81
N TYR A 135 -0.21 6.34 -6.53
CA TYR A 135 -1.57 6.63 -6.07
C TYR A 135 -1.87 8.14 -6.03
N PRO A 136 -3.15 8.54 -6.01
CA PRO A 136 -3.49 9.91 -5.71
C PRO A 136 -2.96 10.34 -4.33
N ALA A 137 -2.66 11.64 -4.20
CA ALA A 137 -1.94 12.17 -3.05
C ALA A 137 -2.58 11.71 -1.72
N THR A 138 -1.73 11.25 -0.79
CA THR A 138 -2.09 10.76 0.56
C THR A 138 -2.88 9.44 0.62
N TRP A 139 -3.32 8.84 -0.49
CA TRP A 139 -4.11 7.60 -0.44
C TRP A 139 -3.32 6.44 0.17
N ALA A 140 -2.12 6.17 -0.36
CA ALA A 140 -1.24 5.11 0.14
C ALA A 140 -0.94 5.26 1.64
N GLU A 141 -0.69 6.49 2.07
CA GLU A 141 -0.43 6.84 3.47
C GLU A 141 -1.65 6.61 4.37
N GLN A 142 -2.84 7.08 3.96
CA GLN A 142 -4.08 6.86 4.70
C GLN A 142 -4.40 5.37 4.84
N ILE A 143 -4.17 4.58 3.78
CA ILE A 143 -4.37 3.12 3.79
C ILE A 143 -3.35 2.45 4.70
N ALA A 144 -2.08 2.85 4.63
CA ALA A 144 -1.01 2.32 5.49
C ALA A 144 -1.30 2.59 6.98
N ALA A 145 -1.66 3.83 7.31
CA ALA A 145 -2.05 4.25 8.65
C ALA A 145 -3.24 3.45 9.18
N ALA A 146 -4.28 3.29 8.35
CA ALA A 146 -5.47 2.52 8.70
C ALA A 146 -5.17 1.02 8.89
N SER A 147 -4.19 0.50 8.15
CA SER A 147 -3.69 -0.87 8.27
C SER A 147 -2.86 -1.12 9.54
N GLY A 148 -2.53 -0.06 10.30
CA GLY A 148 -1.72 -0.14 11.52
C GLY A 148 -0.21 -0.19 11.25
N ILE A 149 0.21 0.20 10.04
CA ILE A 149 1.63 0.26 9.67
C ILE A 149 2.28 1.43 10.38
N LEU A 150 3.40 1.15 11.03
CA LEU A 150 4.19 2.15 11.72
C LEU A 150 5.00 2.94 10.68
N THR A 151 4.80 4.25 10.66
CA THR A 151 5.60 5.17 9.82
C THR A 151 6.70 5.79 10.66
N LEU A 152 7.88 6.01 10.06
CA LEU A 152 8.97 6.75 10.70
C LEU A 152 8.61 8.25 10.87
N ASP A 153 7.86 8.83 9.91
CA ASP A 153 7.66 10.29 9.80
C ASP A 153 6.20 10.76 9.96
N GLY A 154 5.33 9.94 10.58
CA GLY A 154 4.19 10.45 11.33
C GLY A 154 2.82 10.62 10.64
N ASN A 155 2.34 9.64 9.88
CA ASN A 155 0.91 9.55 9.56
C ASN A 155 0.26 8.20 9.95
N GLY A 156 1.06 7.21 10.38
CA GLY A 156 0.60 6.00 11.08
C GLY A 156 0.90 6.03 12.58
N PRO A 157 0.54 4.97 13.35
CA PRO A 157 0.99 4.85 14.73
C PRO A 157 2.51 5.01 14.81
N VAL A 158 2.98 5.96 15.62
CA VAL A 158 4.41 6.32 15.69
C VAL A 158 5.23 5.11 16.11
N MET A 159 6.27 4.79 15.34
CA MET A 159 7.28 3.83 15.77
C MET A 159 7.99 4.43 16.99
N ALA A 160 7.83 3.82 18.17
CA ALA A 160 8.70 4.16 19.28
C ALA A 160 10.13 3.83 18.86
N ILE A 161 10.98 4.84 18.70
CA ILE A 161 12.38 4.66 18.31
C ILE A 161 13.05 3.82 19.40
N CYS A 162 13.28 2.54 19.13
CA CYS A 162 14.11 1.71 19.99
C CYS A 162 15.56 2.16 19.81
N MET A 163 16.07 2.97 20.74
CA MET A 163 17.51 3.20 20.84
C MET A 163 18.20 1.90 21.26
N LEU A 164 18.87 1.25 20.31
CA LEU A 164 19.82 0.18 20.60
C LEU A 164 21.02 0.78 21.33
N ARG A 165 21.13 0.55 22.64
CA ARG A 165 22.42 0.71 23.34
C ARG A 165 23.29 -0.48 22.99
N VAL A 166 24.27 -0.26 22.11
CA VAL A 166 25.42 -1.15 21.99
C VAL A 166 26.19 -1.07 23.31
N ARG A 167 26.29 -2.19 24.03
CA ARG A 167 27.23 -2.29 25.16
C ARG A 167 28.59 -2.61 24.55
N GLU A 168 29.56 -1.70 24.74
CA GLU A 168 30.98 -1.97 24.57
C GLU A 168 31.49 -2.93 25.66
#